data_AF-A0A7X3MFE2-F1
#
_entry.id   AF-A0A7X3MFE2-F1
#
_cell.length_a   1.000
_cell.length_b   1.000
_cell.length_c   1.000
_cell.angle_alpha   90.00
_cell.angle_beta   90.00
_cell.angle_gamma   90.00
#
_symmetry.space_group_name_H-M   'P 1'
#
loop_
_entity.id
_entity.type
_entity.pdbx_description
1 polymer ?
#
loop_
_entity_poly.entity_id
_entity_poly.type
_entity_poly.pdbx_seq_one_letter_code
_entity_poly.pdbx_strand_id
1 'polypeptide(L)'
;MVNANGILNHYIEAKKIIAEARKDGQLVIFVGAGASISSGMPTWSQAIRAIASHLGIDDKELNFLRIPQYYFNARGKKEYTQLMRKIFRYGDFLQKHEIHDRIIEFNTHTIITTNYDSLIEKAAEDNSEVICVVSKDADLPYRKGGKELLKIHGDFENDNFVLKEDDYLSYSRNFRLIENYVKSLIGTKVVLFVGYSFNDPDIKQIFSWSKDILHGDFQRAYLIESGKEYDSNEADYYENFGINVLYASLQLNENFKENDLTLNLLNMLNWLLEEEKPAKLDELYDDLKLFKSMGFAGDRYLETAFRKAGLRIEMGVLSEFTSIREHKESSKIFRSLAYEQCIRLSLAESNKIDNEDNEDSKNNIEKKRTHP
;
A
#
# COMPACT_ATOMS: atom_id res chain seq x y z
N MET A 1 0.36 -4.06 24.11
CA MET A 1 0.50 -5.23 25.02
C MET A 1 1.29 -6.28 24.27
N VAL A 2 2.44 -6.70 24.80
CA VAL A 2 3.33 -7.68 24.15
C VAL A 2 2.89 -9.08 24.54
N ASN A 3 2.58 -9.95 23.57
CA ASN A 3 2.40 -11.38 23.80
C ASN A 3 3.69 -12.14 23.51
N ALA A 4 3.82 -13.32 24.14
CA ALA A 4 5.04 -14.06 24.50
C ALA A 4 6.09 -14.34 23.41
N ASN A 5 5.86 -13.97 22.14
CA ASN A 5 6.81 -14.18 21.04
C ASN A 5 7.23 -12.89 20.32
N GLY A 6 6.81 -11.68 20.74
CA GLY A 6 7.16 -10.42 20.06
C GLY A 6 6.54 -10.21 18.67
N ILE A 7 5.82 -11.22 18.16
CA ILE A 7 5.28 -11.25 16.79
C ILE A 7 3.97 -10.45 16.63
N LEU A 8 3.16 -10.32 17.68
CA LEU A 8 1.84 -9.67 17.52
C LEU A 8 1.94 -8.13 17.41
N ASN A 9 2.99 -7.52 17.95
CA ASN A 9 3.11 -6.06 17.99
C ASN A 9 3.52 -5.47 16.62
N HIS A 10 4.25 -6.24 15.80
CA HIS A 10 4.69 -5.75 14.49
C HIS A 10 3.61 -5.85 13.42
N TYR A 11 2.65 -6.79 13.52
CA TYR A 11 1.49 -6.84 12.59
C TYR A 11 0.49 -5.72 12.87
N ILE A 12 0.28 -5.37 14.14
CA ILE A 12 -0.53 -4.20 14.49
C ILE A 12 0.12 -2.93 13.93
N GLU A 13 1.44 -2.78 14.08
CA GLU A 13 2.16 -1.64 13.51
C GLU A 13 2.12 -1.64 11.97
N ALA A 14 2.29 -2.79 11.33
CA ALA A 14 2.14 -2.92 9.88
C ALA A 14 0.74 -2.51 9.40
N LYS A 15 -0.31 -2.96 10.10
CA LYS A 15 -1.69 -2.56 9.82
C LYS A 15 -1.86 -1.05 9.94
N LYS A 16 -1.30 -0.42 10.98
CA LYS A 16 -1.33 1.05 11.15
C LYS A 16 -0.63 1.77 10.02
N ILE A 17 0.58 1.36 9.66
CA ILE A 17 1.35 1.96 8.54
C ILE A 17 0.58 1.84 7.23
N ILE A 18 -0.01 0.67 6.94
CA ILE A 18 -0.82 0.45 5.74
C ILE A 18 -2.07 1.34 5.76
N ALA A 19 -2.75 1.46 6.91
CA ALA A 19 -3.93 2.29 7.07
C ALA A 19 -3.63 3.80 6.95
N GLU A 20 -2.51 4.27 7.48
CA GLU A 20 -2.01 5.63 7.32
C GLU A 20 -1.65 5.92 5.86
N ALA A 21 -0.88 5.03 5.22
CA ALA A 21 -0.55 5.16 3.81
C ALA A 21 -1.81 5.17 2.92
N ARG A 22 -2.84 4.39 3.29
CA ARG A 22 -4.15 4.42 2.63
C ARG A 22 -4.81 5.80 2.75
N LYS A 23 -4.87 6.36 3.96
CA LYS A 23 -5.46 7.68 4.24
C LYS A 23 -4.72 8.81 3.52
N ASP A 24 -3.40 8.75 3.47
CA ASP A 24 -2.54 9.78 2.89
C ASP A 24 -2.34 9.65 1.36
N GLY A 25 -2.98 8.66 0.73
CA GLY A 25 -2.83 8.39 -0.71
C GLY A 25 -1.44 7.86 -1.10
N GLN A 26 -0.67 7.37 -0.13
CA GLN A 26 0.68 6.81 -0.28
C GLN A 26 0.72 5.28 -0.39
N LEU A 27 -0.44 4.61 -0.40
CA LEU A 27 -0.53 3.16 -0.58
C LEU A 27 -0.67 2.79 -2.06
N VAL A 28 0.12 1.80 -2.49
CA VAL A 28 -0.02 1.09 -3.76
C VAL A 28 -0.34 -0.36 -3.47
N ILE A 29 -1.37 -0.90 -4.13
CA ILE A 29 -1.65 -2.33 -4.08
C ILE A 29 -1.01 -2.99 -5.30
N PHE A 30 -0.25 -4.05 -5.06
CA PHE A 30 0.32 -4.89 -6.09
C PHE A 30 -0.39 -6.25 -6.09
N VAL A 31 -1.12 -6.57 -7.16
CA VAL A 31 -1.96 -7.76 -7.27
C VAL A 31 -1.32 -8.79 -8.19
N GLY A 32 -1.13 -10.01 -7.68
CA GLY A 32 -0.64 -11.16 -8.43
C GLY A 32 -1.73 -12.17 -8.82
N ALA A 33 -1.31 -13.24 -9.49
CA ALA A 33 -2.21 -14.28 -10.00
C ALA A 33 -3.02 -14.98 -8.89
N GLY A 34 -2.50 -14.97 -7.65
CA GLY A 34 -3.15 -15.54 -6.47
C GLY A 34 -4.53 -14.95 -6.17
N ALA A 35 -4.76 -13.67 -6.48
CA ALA A 35 -6.06 -13.03 -6.30
C ALA A 35 -7.13 -13.55 -7.27
N SER A 36 -6.71 -14.05 -8.44
CA SER A 36 -7.59 -14.51 -9.53
C SER A 36 -7.82 -16.03 -9.55
N ILE A 37 -7.16 -16.81 -8.68
CA ILE A 37 -7.24 -18.29 -8.68
C ILE A 37 -8.69 -18.77 -8.48
N SER A 38 -9.40 -18.18 -7.52
CA SER A 38 -10.80 -18.55 -7.22
C SER A 38 -11.79 -18.17 -8.32
N SER A 39 -11.38 -17.29 -9.24
CA SER A 39 -12.11 -16.96 -10.48
C SER A 39 -11.75 -17.89 -11.65
N GLY A 40 -10.91 -18.91 -11.40
CA GLY A 40 -10.52 -19.93 -12.36
C GLY A 40 -9.35 -19.54 -13.26
N MET A 41 -8.52 -18.55 -12.86
CA MET A 41 -7.25 -18.25 -13.51
C MET A 41 -6.14 -19.19 -13.03
N PRO A 42 -5.20 -19.58 -13.90
CA PRO A 42 -4.08 -20.43 -13.48
C PRO A 42 -3.04 -19.62 -12.69
N THR A 43 -2.39 -20.27 -11.73
CA THR A 43 -1.09 -19.82 -11.22
C THR A 43 -0.04 -19.85 -12.33
N TRP A 44 1.07 -19.11 -12.16
CA TRP A 44 2.18 -19.16 -13.10
C TRP A 44 2.67 -20.60 -13.32
N SER A 45 2.86 -21.38 -12.25
CA SER A 45 3.29 -22.77 -12.33
C SER A 45 2.30 -23.68 -13.09
N GLN A 46 0.99 -23.48 -12.90
CA GLN A 46 -0.04 -24.22 -13.65
C GLN A 46 -0.02 -23.85 -15.13
N ALA A 47 0.13 -22.56 -15.46
CA ALA A 47 0.24 -22.12 -16.85
C ALA A 47 1.48 -22.72 -17.53
N ILE A 48 2.65 -22.69 -16.87
CA ILE A 48 3.88 -23.27 -17.41
C ILE A 48 3.75 -24.79 -17.60
N ARG A 49 3.12 -25.52 -16.67
CA ARG A 49 2.81 -26.96 -16.85
C ARG A 49 1.92 -27.21 -18.07
N ALA A 50 0.90 -26.36 -18.27
CA ALA A 50 0.02 -26.49 -19.42
C ALA A 50 0.76 -26.24 -20.74
N ILE A 51 1.78 -25.38 -20.78
CA ILE A 51 2.62 -25.18 -21.97
C ILE A 51 3.56 -26.38 -22.17
N ALA A 52 4.21 -26.84 -21.10
CA ALA A 52 5.15 -27.96 -21.11
C ALA A 52 4.52 -29.24 -21.66
N SER A 53 3.26 -29.52 -21.30
CA SER A 53 2.55 -30.70 -21.79
C SER A 53 2.36 -30.72 -23.31
N HIS A 54 2.21 -29.55 -23.94
CA HIS A 54 2.13 -29.46 -25.41
C HIS A 54 3.47 -29.70 -26.11
N LEU A 55 4.58 -29.62 -25.37
CA LEU A 55 5.94 -29.94 -25.85
C LEU A 55 6.38 -31.36 -25.48
N GLY A 56 5.57 -32.10 -24.72
CA GLY A 56 5.98 -33.39 -24.17
C GLY A 56 7.10 -33.28 -23.13
N ILE A 57 7.24 -32.12 -22.48
CA ILE A 57 8.20 -31.89 -21.41
C ILE A 57 7.54 -32.32 -20.09
N ASP A 58 8.04 -33.40 -19.51
CA ASP A 58 7.67 -33.87 -18.17
C ASP A 58 8.87 -33.67 -17.25
N ASP A 59 9.08 -32.42 -16.82
CA ASP A 59 10.16 -32.06 -15.92
C ASP A 59 9.60 -31.72 -14.53
N LYS A 60 10.28 -32.19 -13.49
CA LYS A 60 9.97 -31.84 -12.11
C LYS A 60 10.34 -30.39 -11.82
N GLU A 61 11.39 -29.88 -12.46
CA GLU A 61 11.86 -28.50 -12.31
C GLU A 61 11.50 -27.68 -13.55
N LEU A 62 10.35 -27.00 -13.49
CA LEU A 62 9.87 -26.19 -14.61
C LEU A 62 10.69 -24.90 -14.72
N ASN A 63 11.32 -24.70 -15.88
CA ASN A 63 11.89 -23.40 -16.20
C ASN A 63 10.81 -22.45 -16.73
N PHE A 64 10.39 -21.51 -15.88
CA PHE A 64 9.26 -20.62 -16.10
C PHE A 64 9.41 -19.71 -17.32
N LEU A 65 10.64 -19.33 -17.71
CA LEU A 65 10.88 -18.42 -18.83
C LEU A 65 11.16 -19.17 -20.13
N ARG A 66 11.90 -20.28 -20.04
CA ARG A 66 12.32 -21.06 -21.21
C ARG A 66 11.22 -21.91 -21.79
N ILE A 67 10.32 -22.46 -20.99
CA ILE A 67 9.22 -23.31 -21.50
C ILE A 67 8.31 -22.53 -22.46
N PRO A 68 7.84 -21.31 -22.13
CA PRO A 68 7.12 -20.47 -23.08
C PRO A 68 7.96 -20.12 -24.32
N GLN A 69 9.26 -19.87 -24.16
CA GLN A 69 10.17 -19.59 -25.27
C GLN A 69 10.32 -20.79 -26.22
N TYR A 70 10.45 -22.01 -25.68
CA TYR A 70 10.53 -23.24 -26.46
C TYR A 70 9.28 -23.43 -27.30
N TYR A 71 8.10 -23.18 -26.72
CA TYR A 71 6.84 -23.26 -27.46
C TYR A 71 6.78 -22.22 -28.59
N PHE A 72 7.17 -20.98 -28.29
CA PHE A 72 7.25 -19.92 -29.30
C PHE A 72 8.19 -20.29 -30.46
N ASN A 73 9.38 -20.80 -30.15
CA ASN A 73 10.36 -21.21 -31.16
C ASN A 73 9.85 -22.40 -32.02
N ALA A 74 9.14 -23.34 -31.41
CA ALA A 74 8.65 -24.54 -32.10
C ALA A 74 7.40 -24.29 -32.95
N ARG A 75 6.52 -23.36 -32.54
CA ARG A 75 5.19 -23.19 -33.13
C ARG A 75 4.97 -21.83 -33.80
N GLY A 76 5.83 -20.85 -33.54
CA GLY A 76 5.70 -19.49 -34.03
C GLY A 76 4.66 -18.64 -33.27
N LYS A 77 4.61 -17.35 -33.63
CA LYS A 77 3.81 -16.34 -32.91
C LYS A 77 2.32 -16.66 -32.85
N LYS A 78 1.72 -17.06 -33.98
CA LYS A 78 0.26 -17.23 -34.08
C LYS A 78 -0.24 -18.32 -33.13
N GLU A 79 0.35 -19.50 -33.21
CA GLU A 79 0.01 -20.65 -32.36
C GLU A 79 0.34 -20.37 -30.88
N TYR A 80 1.47 -19.70 -30.60
CA TYR A 80 1.81 -19.25 -29.25
C TYR A 80 0.74 -18.35 -28.64
N THR A 81 0.38 -17.27 -29.33
CA THR A 81 -0.65 -16.32 -28.86
C THR A 81 -2.00 -17.01 -28.67
N GLN A 82 -2.39 -17.92 -29.57
CA GLN A 82 -3.64 -18.69 -29.43
C GLN A 82 -3.62 -19.59 -28.20
N LEU A 83 -2.52 -20.29 -27.94
CA LEU A 83 -2.39 -21.12 -26.75
C LEU A 83 -2.40 -20.28 -25.47
N MET A 84 -1.68 -19.14 -25.43
CA MET A 84 -1.66 -18.29 -24.24
C MET A 84 -3.05 -17.73 -23.94
N ARG A 85 -3.77 -17.20 -24.94
CA ARG A 85 -5.15 -16.75 -24.78
C ARG A 85 -6.06 -17.86 -24.24
N LYS A 86 -5.88 -19.11 -24.69
CA LYS A 86 -6.63 -20.25 -24.17
C LYS A 86 -6.28 -20.59 -22.71
N ILE A 87 -4.99 -20.65 -22.37
CA ILE A 87 -4.52 -21.00 -21.01
C ILE A 87 -4.98 -19.93 -20.00
N PHE A 88 -4.84 -18.66 -20.36
CA PHE A 88 -5.24 -17.52 -19.54
C PHE A 88 -6.68 -17.08 -19.77
N ARG A 89 -7.50 -17.94 -20.42
CA ARG A 89 -8.96 -17.77 -20.52
C ARG A 89 -9.41 -16.41 -21.07
N TYR A 90 -8.63 -15.88 -21.99
CA TYR A 90 -8.92 -14.60 -22.63
C TYR A 90 -10.22 -14.70 -23.45
N GLY A 91 -11.15 -13.78 -23.19
CA GLY A 91 -12.49 -13.76 -23.79
C GLY A 91 -13.54 -14.59 -23.04
N ASP A 92 -13.14 -15.38 -22.04
CA ASP A 92 -14.10 -16.09 -21.18
C ASP A 92 -14.82 -15.11 -20.25
N PHE A 93 -16.09 -15.41 -19.94
CA PHE A 93 -16.77 -14.77 -18.82
C PHE A 93 -16.25 -15.33 -17.49
N LEU A 94 -15.30 -14.62 -16.89
CA LEU A 94 -14.80 -14.91 -15.54
C LEU A 94 -15.65 -14.17 -14.50
N GLN A 95 -16.12 -14.91 -13.49
CA GLN A 95 -16.80 -14.35 -12.32
C GLN A 95 -15.74 -13.88 -11.31
N LYS A 96 -15.82 -12.61 -10.88
CA LYS A 96 -14.94 -12.09 -9.83
C LYS A 96 -15.26 -12.73 -8.47
N HIS A 97 -14.22 -12.83 -7.65
CA HIS A 97 -14.32 -13.18 -6.23
C HIS A 97 -14.34 -11.93 -5.34
N GLU A 98 -14.84 -12.04 -4.11
CA GLU A 98 -14.89 -10.94 -3.11
C GLU A 98 -13.52 -10.30 -2.84
N ILE A 99 -12.42 -11.02 -3.09
CA ILE A 99 -11.04 -10.48 -2.98
C ILE A 99 -10.87 -9.24 -3.86
N HIS A 100 -11.45 -9.24 -5.07
CA HIS A 100 -11.35 -8.11 -5.99
C HIS A 100 -12.11 -6.90 -5.43
N ASP A 101 -13.28 -7.12 -4.82
CA ASP A 101 -14.03 -6.05 -4.16
C ASP A 101 -13.24 -5.46 -2.98
N ARG A 102 -12.62 -6.31 -2.15
CA ARG A 102 -11.74 -5.85 -1.06
C ARG A 102 -10.55 -5.04 -1.56
N ILE A 103 -9.93 -5.42 -2.69
CA ILE A 103 -8.85 -4.65 -3.31
C ILE A 103 -9.34 -3.24 -3.69
N ILE A 104 -10.56 -3.11 -4.22
CA ILE A 104 -11.16 -1.81 -4.56
C ILE A 104 -11.51 -1.01 -3.29
N GLU A 105 -11.99 -1.66 -2.22
CA GLU A 105 -12.31 -1.03 -0.93
C GLU A 105 -11.11 -0.35 -0.24
N PHE A 106 -9.87 -0.76 -0.54
CA PHE A 106 -8.70 -0.02 -0.09
C PHE A 106 -8.61 1.40 -0.68
N ASN A 107 -9.36 1.70 -1.73
CA ASN A 107 -9.50 3.05 -2.29
C ASN A 107 -8.15 3.70 -2.67
N THR A 108 -7.21 2.90 -3.19
CA THR A 108 -5.89 3.41 -3.60
C THR A 108 -5.93 4.12 -4.95
N HIS A 109 -5.03 5.08 -5.15
CA HIS A 109 -4.89 5.78 -6.43
C HIS A 109 -4.25 4.90 -7.51
N THR A 110 -3.36 3.99 -7.11
CA THR A 110 -2.62 3.16 -8.07
C THR A 110 -2.68 1.71 -7.62
N ILE A 111 -3.19 0.86 -8.51
CA ILE A 111 -3.11 -0.60 -8.41
C ILE A 111 -2.14 -1.06 -9.50
N ILE A 112 -1.18 -1.90 -9.14
CA ILE A 112 -0.24 -2.55 -10.07
C ILE A 112 -0.62 -4.02 -10.17
N THR A 113 -0.56 -4.61 -11.35
CA THR A 113 -0.75 -6.05 -11.51
C THR A 113 0.11 -6.64 -12.62
N THR A 114 0.51 -7.91 -12.44
CA THR A 114 1.10 -8.75 -13.49
C THR A 114 0.05 -9.63 -14.18
N ASN A 115 -1.24 -9.49 -13.80
CA ASN A 115 -2.32 -10.30 -14.34
C ASN A 115 -2.83 -9.72 -15.67
N TYR A 116 -3.26 -10.62 -16.56
CA TYR A 116 -3.84 -10.25 -17.87
C TYR A 116 -5.36 -10.17 -17.87
N ASP A 117 -6.01 -10.78 -16.88
CA ASP A 117 -7.47 -10.80 -16.75
C ASP A 117 -8.04 -9.40 -16.47
N SER A 118 -9.36 -9.28 -16.53
CA SER A 118 -10.08 -8.01 -16.34
C SER A 118 -10.86 -7.98 -15.00
N LEU A 119 -10.47 -8.78 -14.00
CA LEU A 119 -11.27 -8.97 -12.79
C LEU A 119 -11.24 -7.75 -11.86
N ILE A 120 -10.11 -7.02 -11.81
CA ILE A 120 -9.98 -5.78 -11.04
C ILE A 120 -10.86 -4.69 -11.68
N GLU A 121 -10.85 -4.58 -13.01
CA GLU A 121 -11.70 -3.64 -13.74
C GLU A 121 -13.19 -3.92 -13.52
N LYS A 122 -13.60 -5.19 -13.58
CA LYS A 122 -14.97 -5.61 -13.27
C LYS A 122 -15.36 -5.27 -11.82
N ALA A 123 -14.46 -5.48 -10.86
CA ALA A 123 -14.72 -5.10 -9.48
C ALA A 123 -14.84 -3.58 -9.33
N ALA A 124 -14.01 -2.80 -10.02
CA ALA A 124 -14.13 -1.35 -10.02
C ALA A 124 -15.47 -0.89 -10.60
N GLU A 125 -15.90 -1.45 -11.73
CA GLU A 125 -17.20 -1.17 -12.35
C GLU A 125 -18.36 -1.47 -11.39
N ASP A 126 -18.36 -2.66 -10.77
CA ASP A 126 -19.40 -3.06 -9.81
C ASP A 126 -19.44 -2.16 -8.56
N ASN A 127 -18.30 -1.60 -8.16
CA ASN A 127 -18.18 -0.64 -7.05
C ASN A 127 -18.37 0.83 -7.50
N SER A 128 -18.78 1.08 -8.74
CA SER A 128 -18.96 2.42 -9.31
C SER A 128 -17.69 3.29 -9.29
N GLU A 129 -16.53 2.64 -9.40
CA GLU A 129 -15.21 3.25 -9.40
C GLU A 129 -14.65 3.41 -10.81
N VAL A 130 -14.16 4.61 -11.14
CA VAL A 130 -13.56 4.89 -12.45
C VAL A 130 -12.04 4.70 -12.35
N ILE A 131 -11.53 3.67 -13.03
CA ILE A 131 -10.10 3.35 -13.07
C ILE A 131 -9.58 3.42 -14.51
N CYS A 132 -8.49 4.14 -14.71
CA CYS A 132 -7.78 4.18 -15.99
C CYS A 132 -6.82 3.00 -16.11
N VAL A 133 -7.03 2.13 -17.10
CA VAL A 133 -6.10 1.02 -17.38
C VAL A 133 -4.91 1.52 -18.19
N VAL A 134 -3.71 1.12 -17.77
CA VAL A 134 -2.43 1.41 -18.42
C VAL A 134 -1.73 0.07 -18.66
N SER A 135 -1.63 -0.35 -19.91
CA SER A 135 -0.98 -1.62 -20.27
C SER A 135 0.15 -1.47 -21.29
N LYS A 136 0.38 -0.27 -21.80
CA LYS A 136 1.56 0.07 -22.64
C LYS A 136 2.03 1.50 -22.36
N ASP A 137 3.30 1.76 -22.67
CA ASP A 137 3.93 3.08 -22.48
C ASP A 137 3.14 4.23 -23.12
N ALA A 138 2.50 3.97 -24.27
CA ALA A 138 1.71 4.96 -25.00
C ALA A 138 0.44 5.41 -24.28
N ASP A 139 -0.03 4.69 -23.25
CA ASP A 139 -1.23 5.06 -22.49
C ASP A 139 -0.93 6.13 -21.44
N LEU A 140 0.31 6.21 -20.95
CA LEU A 140 0.72 7.08 -19.85
C LEU A 140 0.41 8.58 -20.08
N PRO A 141 0.56 9.16 -21.29
CA PRO A 141 0.23 10.56 -21.54
C PRO A 141 -1.29 10.86 -21.56
N TYR A 142 -2.14 9.85 -21.77
CA TYR A 142 -3.59 10.01 -21.90
C TYR A 142 -4.35 9.86 -20.58
N ARG A 143 -3.64 9.53 -19.49
CA ARG A 143 -4.21 9.45 -18.15
C ARG A 143 -4.75 10.82 -17.74
N LYS A 144 -6.02 10.90 -17.36
CA LYS A 144 -6.70 12.16 -17.00
C LYS A 144 -6.65 12.48 -15.50
N GLY A 145 -5.73 11.85 -14.76
CA GLY A 145 -5.72 11.85 -13.29
C GLY A 145 -6.78 10.92 -12.71
N GLY A 146 -6.71 10.67 -11.39
CA GLY A 146 -7.60 9.73 -10.69
C GLY A 146 -6.96 8.37 -10.46
N LYS A 147 -7.80 7.33 -10.30
CA LYS A 147 -7.35 5.97 -10.05
C LYS A 147 -6.83 5.30 -11.32
N GLU A 148 -5.78 4.50 -11.20
CA GLU A 148 -5.17 3.79 -12.31
C GLU A 148 -4.86 2.32 -11.97
N LEU A 149 -5.00 1.47 -12.99
CA LEU A 149 -4.57 0.08 -12.97
C LEU A 149 -3.42 -0.09 -13.95
N LEU A 150 -2.22 -0.28 -13.43
CA LEU A 150 -1.02 -0.55 -14.21
C LEU A 150 -0.87 -2.05 -14.42
N LYS A 151 -1.12 -2.51 -15.65
CA LYS A 151 -0.79 -3.86 -16.11
C LYS A 151 0.63 -3.86 -16.63
N ILE A 152 1.58 -4.09 -15.74
CA ILE A 152 3.00 -3.89 -16.04
C ILE A 152 3.55 -4.95 -17.02
N HIS A 153 2.91 -6.11 -17.09
CA HIS A 153 3.25 -7.18 -18.02
C HIS A 153 2.38 -7.13 -19.30
N GLY A 154 1.75 -5.99 -19.58
CA GLY A 154 0.86 -5.82 -20.72
C GLY A 154 -0.45 -6.58 -20.60
N ASP A 155 -1.13 -6.77 -21.73
CA ASP A 155 -2.38 -7.50 -21.82
C ASP A 155 -2.52 -8.24 -23.16
N PHE A 156 -3.60 -9.03 -23.28
CA PHE A 156 -3.93 -9.72 -24.52
C PHE A 156 -4.65 -8.82 -25.54
N GLU A 157 -5.23 -7.69 -25.14
CA GLU A 157 -5.90 -6.77 -26.07
C GLU A 157 -4.88 -6.12 -27.02
N ASN A 158 -3.73 -5.72 -26.49
CA ASN A 158 -2.65 -5.06 -27.21
C ASN A 158 -1.60 -6.03 -27.76
N ASP A 159 -1.74 -7.34 -27.50
CA ASP A 159 -0.77 -8.39 -27.89
C ASP A 159 0.67 -8.07 -27.42
N ASN A 160 0.80 -7.48 -26.24
CA ASN A 160 2.07 -7.06 -25.64
C ASN A 160 2.39 -7.77 -24.31
N PHE A 161 1.71 -8.89 -24.03
CA PHE A 161 1.89 -9.65 -22.79
C PHE A 161 3.33 -10.20 -22.61
N VAL A 162 3.83 -10.22 -21.38
CA VAL A 162 5.19 -10.64 -21.01
C VAL A 162 5.19 -12.02 -20.37
N LEU A 163 5.68 -13.05 -21.06
CA LEU A 163 5.67 -14.41 -20.51
C LEU A 163 6.88 -15.28 -20.91
N LYS A 164 7.46 -15.08 -22.09
CA LYS A 164 8.63 -15.86 -22.54
C LYS A 164 9.93 -15.13 -22.26
N GLU A 165 11.04 -15.86 -22.24
CA GLU A 165 12.39 -15.34 -21.94
C GLU A 165 12.74 -14.06 -22.73
N ASP A 166 12.46 -14.00 -24.04
CA ASP A 166 12.71 -12.81 -24.86
C ASP A 166 11.92 -11.56 -24.43
N ASP A 167 10.72 -11.74 -23.84
CA ASP A 167 9.91 -10.62 -23.36
C ASP A 167 10.59 -9.96 -22.17
N TYR A 168 11.02 -10.76 -21.19
CA TYR A 168 11.75 -10.31 -20.01
C TYR A 168 13.08 -9.65 -20.39
N LEU A 169 13.87 -10.26 -21.29
CA LEU A 169 15.13 -9.67 -21.78
C LEU A 169 14.92 -8.33 -22.50
N SER A 170 13.74 -8.12 -23.09
CA SER A 170 13.38 -6.90 -23.79
C SER A 170 12.53 -5.95 -22.94
N TYR A 171 12.25 -6.27 -21.68
CA TYR A 171 11.26 -5.58 -20.85
C TYR A 171 11.59 -4.09 -20.72
N SER A 172 12.81 -3.76 -20.29
CA SER A 172 13.25 -2.36 -20.15
C SER A 172 13.26 -1.54 -21.43
N ARG A 173 13.23 -2.20 -22.59
CA ARG A 173 13.09 -1.54 -23.89
C ARG A 173 11.63 -1.35 -24.28
N ASN A 174 10.78 -2.36 -24.04
CA ASN A 174 9.39 -2.40 -24.49
C ASN A 174 8.43 -1.66 -23.53
N PHE A 175 8.73 -1.64 -22.24
CA PHE A 175 7.94 -1.06 -21.15
C PHE A 175 8.73 0.03 -20.42
N ARG A 176 9.57 0.78 -21.12
CA ARG A 176 10.56 1.69 -20.52
C ARG A 176 9.92 2.74 -19.62
N LEU A 177 8.80 3.34 -20.05
CA LEU A 177 8.12 4.37 -19.26
C LEU A 177 7.36 3.75 -18.08
N ILE A 178 6.69 2.62 -18.31
CA ILE A 178 6.02 1.86 -17.24
C ILE A 178 7.03 1.40 -16.19
N GLU A 179 8.17 0.82 -16.57
CA GLU A 179 9.24 0.39 -15.65
C GLU A 179 9.74 1.55 -14.79
N ASN A 180 10.04 2.70 -15.40
CA ASN A 180 10.49 3.89 -14.66
C ASN A 180 9.40 4.43 -13.73
N TYR A 181 8.14 4.36 -14.14
CA TYR A 181 7.03 4.79 -13.31
C TYR A 181 6.84 3.86 -12.11
N VAL A 182 6.91 2.55 -12.31
CA VAL A 182 6.85 1.53 -11.26
C VAL A 182 8.02 1.69 -10.27
N LYS A 183 9.24 1.92 -10.77
CA LYS A 183 10.40 2.29 -9.92
C LYS A 183 10.11 3.51 -9.06
N SER A 184 9.54 4.57 -9.64
CA SER A 184 9.16 5.77 -8.89
C SER A 184 8.12 5.48 -7.82
N LEU A 185 7.10 4.66 -8.12
CA LEU A 185 6.07 4.29 -7.16
C LEU A 185 6.66 3.49 -6.00
N ILE A 186 7.43 2.43 -6.29
CA ILE A 186 8.07 1.59 -5.27
C ILE A 186 9.05 2.39 -4.40
N GLY A 187 9.79 3.33 -4.99
CA GLY A 187 10.73 4.16 -4.24
C GLY A 187 10.09 5.25 -3.38
N THR A 188 8.81 5.57 -3.58
CA THR A 188 8.16 6.72 -2.90
C THR A 188 6.93 6.36 -2.08
N LYS A 189 6.36 5.17 -2.26
CA LYS A 189 5.09 4.75 -1.67
C LYS A 189 5.21 3.45 -0.89
N VAL A 190 4.27 3.23 0.03
CA VAL A 190 4.10 1.95 0.70
C VAL A 190 3.44 0.98 -0.28
N VAL A 191 4.02 -0.22 -0.44
CA VAL A 191 3.51 -1.25 -1.35
C VAL A 191 2.92 -2.40 -0.55
N LEU A 192 1.68 -2.80 -0.86
CA LEU A 192 1.04 -4.00 -0.33
C LEU A 192 0.85 -5.04 -1.44
N PHE A 193 1.56 -6.15 -1.35
CA PHE A 193 1.41 -7.30 -2.25
C PHE A 193 0.26 -8.20 -1.81
N VAL A 194 -0.66 -8.47 -2.75
CA VAL A 194 -1.88 -9.26 -2.56
C VAL A 194 -1.91 -10.39 -3.59
N GLY A 195 -1.95 -11.64 -3.11
CA GLY A 195 -1.98 -12.81 -4.00
C GLY A 195 -0.76 -12.93 -4.90
N TYR A 196 0.41 -12.49 -4.44
CA TYR A 196 1.64 -12.42 -5.23
C TYR A 196 2.78 -13.15 -4.53
N SER A 197 3.54 -13.95 -5.28
CA SER A 197 4.62 -14.79 -4.74
C SER A 197 6.00 -14.15 -4.82
N PHE A 198 6.10 -12.92 -5.35
CA PHE A 198 7.36 -12.19 -5.50
C PHE A 198 8.47 -12.96 -6.24
N ASN A 199 8.09 -13.90 -7.12
CA ASN A 199 9.04 -14.68 -7.92
C ASN A 199 9.33 -14.11 -9.30
N ASP A 200 8.70 -13.00 -9.67
CA ASP A 200 8.93 -12.37 -10.96
C ASP A 200 10.32 -11.70 -11.05
N PRO A 201 11.12 -12.00 -12.09
CA PRO A 201 12.45 -11.43 -12.27
C PRO A 201 12.46 -9.89 -12.37
N ASP A 202 11.52 -9.29 -13.09
CA ASP A 202 11.51 -7.84 -13.33
C ASP A 202 11.18 -7.11 -12.03
N ILE A 203 10.24 -7.64 -11.24
CA ILE A 203 9.90 -7.08 -9.93
C ILE A 203 11.05 -7.21 -8.93
N LYS A 204 11.72 -8.37 -8.87
CA LYS A 204 12.91 -8.52 -8.02
C LYS A 204 13.99 -7.50 -8.39
N GLN A 205 14.22 -7.29 -9.68
CA GLN A 205 15.20 -6.32 -10.16
C GLN A 205 14.82 -4.88 -9.79
N ILE A 206 13.56 -4.50 -9.98
CA ILE A 206 13.06 -3.16 -9.63
C ILE A 206 13.19 -2.90 -8.13
N PHE A 207 12.84 -3.87 -7.28
CA PHE A 207 12.97 -3.74 -5.82
C PHE A 207 14.42 -3.66 -5.37
N SER A 208 15.29 -4.54 -5.88
CA SER A 208 16.73 -4.48 -5.59
C SER A 208 17.30 -3.12 -5.95
N TRP A 209 17.02 -2.64 -7.17
CA TRP A 209 17.49 -1.33 -7.63
C TRP A 209 17.01 -0.18 -6.74
N SER A 210 15.75 -0.21 -6.33
CA SER A 210 15.16 0.85 -5.48
C SER A 210 15.76 0.83 -4.08
N LYS A 211 15.93 -0.36 -3.49
CA LYS A 211 16.57 -0.54 -2.19
C LYS A 211 18.04 -0.13 -2.20
N ASP A 212 18.76 -0.44 -3.29
CA ASP A 212 20.16 -0.07 -3.46
C ASP A 212 20.36 1.44 -3.55
N ILE A 213 19.39 2.20 -4.08
CA ILE A 213 19.46 3.67 -4.15
C ILE A 213 19.08 4.32 -2.82
N LEU A 214 18.02 3.83 -2.19
CA LEU A 214 17.41 4.48 -1.02
C LEU A 214 18.01 4.00 0.30
N HIS A 215 18.66 2.84 0.32
CA HIS A 215 19.27 2.25 1.51
C HIS A 215 18.29 2.23 2.70
N GLY A 216 18.62 2.94 3.80
CA GLY A 216 17.78 3.02 5.00
C GLY A 216 16.50 3.84 4.83
N ASP A 217 16.40 4.65 3.77
CA ASP A 217 15.24 5.49 3.46
C ASP A 217 14.21 4.76 2.57
N PHE A 218 14.46 3.47 2.23
CA PHE A 218 13.53 2.67 1.43
C PHE A 218 12.20 2.51 2.16
N GLN A 219 11.11 2.88 1.49
CA GLN A 219 9.76 2.74 2.04
C GLN A 219 9.40 1.27 2.24
N ARG A 220 8.72 0.96 3.34
CA ARG A 220 8.37 -0.41 3.68
C ARG A 220 7.40 -0.98 2.64
N ALA A 221 7.68 -2.19 2.17
CA ALA A 221 6.72 -3.01 1.45
C ALA A 221 6.20 -4.11 2.37
N TYR A 222 4.98 -4.57 2.10
CA TYR A 222 4.29 -5.61 2.84
C TYR A 222 3.79 -6.68 1.89
N LEU A 223 3.95 -7.95 2.24
CA LEU A 223 3.47 -9.08 1.44
C LEU A 223 2.58 -9.98 2.27
N ILE A 224 1.35 -10.24 1.79
CA ILE A 224 0.44 -11.18 2.45
C ILE A 224 0.80 -12.60 1.99
N GLU A 225 1.29 -13.42 2.92
CA GLU A 225 1.51 -14.84 2.70
C GLU A 225 0.31 -15.61 3.25
N SER A 226 -0.51 -16.16 2.35
CA SER A 226 -1.81 -16.75 2.68
C SER A 226 -1.79 -18.28 2.81
N GLY A 227 -0.68 -18.94 2.49
CA GLY A 227 -0.61 -20.39 2.39
C GLY A 227 0.49 -21.07 3.16
N LYS A 228 1.56 -20.35 3.49
CA LYS A 228 2.70 -20.93 4.20
C LYS A 228 2.66 -20.62 5.68
N GLU A 229 3.16 -21.57 6.45
CA GLU A 229 3.55 -21.32 7.82
C GLU A 229 4.75 -20.37 7.90
N TYR A 230 4.91 -19.72 9.05
CA TYR A 230 6.05 -18.84 9.28
C TYR A 230 7.37 -19.60 9.15
N ASP A 231 8.21 -19.15 8.21
CA ASP A 231 9.60 -19.59 8.06
C ASP A 231 10.52 -18.38 8.21
N SER A 232 11.44 -18.44 9.18
CA SER A 232 12.39 -17.36 9.44
C SER A 232 13.32 -17.11 8.25
N ASN A 233 13.74 -18.15 7.52
CA ASN A 233 14.63 -17.98 6.38
C ASN A 233 13.93 -17.27 5.22
N GLU A 234 12.64 -17.59 5.01
CA GLU A 234 11.84 -16.92 3.98
C GLU A 234 11.52 -15.47 4.40
N ALA A 235 11.21 -15.23 5.67
CA ALA A 235 11.04 -13.87 6.20
C ALA A 235 12.31 -13.01 6.00
N ASP A 236 13.48 -13.52 6.41
CA ASP A 236 14.76 -12.84 6.24
C ASP A 236 15.09 -12.60 4.76
N TYR A 237 14.75 -13.56 3.88
CA TYR A 237 14.92 -13.41 2.43
C TYR A 237 14.12 -12.21 1.89
N TYR A 238 12.86 -12.04 2.28
CA TYR A 238 12.04 -10.90 1.84
C TYR A 238 12.46 -9.59 2.50
N GLU A 239 12.91 -9.61 3.76
CA GLU A 239 13.43 -8.42 4.43
C GLU A 239 14.69 -7.88 3.73
N ASN A 240 15.50 -8.77 3.13
CA ASN A 240 16.62 -8.39 2.27
C ASN A 240 16.18 -7.65 0.99
N PHE A 241 14.91 -7.71 0.58
CA PHE A 241 14.32 -6.86 -0.45
C PHE A 241 13.54 -5.66 0.10
N GLY A 242 13.51 -5.46 1.43
CA GLY A 242 12.73 -4.40 2.08
C GLY A 242 11.25 -4.74 2.23
N ILE A 243 10.91 -6.03 2.17
CA ILE A 243 9.53 -6.54 2.21
C ILE A 243 9.29 -7.24 3.55
N ASN A 244 8.25 -6.80 4.24
CA ASN A 244 7.79 -7.37 5.50
C ASN A 244 6.65 -8.35 5.22
N VAL A 245 6.77 -9.60 5.63
CA VAL A 245 5.76 -10.63 5.34
C VAL A 245 4.72 -10.70 6.45
N LEU A 246 3.46 -10.59 6.05
CA LEU A 246 2.27 -10.78 6.88
C LEU A 246 1.73 -12.19 6.63
N TYR A 247 2.15 -13.15 7.45
CA TYR A 247 1.72 -14.54 7.41
C TYR A 247 0.31 -14.68 7.98
N ALA A 248 -0.61 -15.18 7.15
CA ALA A 248 -1.97 -15.48 7.56
C ALA A 248 -2.02 -16.54 8.67
N SER A 249 -1.08 -17.49 8.69
CA SER A 249 -1.04 -18.52 9.74
C SER A 249 -0.81 -17.95 11.13
N LEU A 250 -0.01 -16.89 11.25
CA LEU A 250 0.24 -16.17 12.50
C LEU A 250 -0.90 -15.22 12.88
N GLN A 251 -1.44 -14.48 11.90
CA GLN A 251 -2.45 -13.46 12.17
C GLN A 251 -3.83 -14.08 12.45
N LEU A 252 -4.25 -15.07 11.66
CA LEU A 252 -5.58 -15.68 11.75
C LEU A 252 -5.67 -16.73 12.86
N ASN A 253 -4.54 -17.26 13.34
CA ASN A 253 -4.49 -18.29 14.39
C ASN A 253 -5.46 -19.45 14.10
N GLU A 254 -6.46 -19.69 14.96
CA GLU A 254 -7.45 -20.76 14.81
C GLU A 254 -8.33 -20.63 13.54
N ASN A 255 -8.40 -19.44 12.95
CA ASN A 255 -9.16 -19.19 11.71
C ASN A 255 -8.35 -19.51 10.44
N PHE A 256 -7.05 -19.79 10.55
CA PHE A 256 -6.23 -20.17 9.40
C PHE A 256 -6.65 -21.52 8.82
N LYS A 257 -6.72 -21.62 7.49
CA LYS A 257 -7.05 -22.84 6.76
C LYS A 257 -5.92 -23.21 5.81
N GLU A 258 -5.12 -24.21 6.17
CA GLU A 258 -3.95 -24.66 5.39
C GLU A 258 -4.24 -24.92 3.91
N ASN A 259 -5.44 -25.45 3.60
CA ASN A 259 -5.84 -25.80 2.23
C ASN A 259 -6.67 -24.73 1.51
N ASP A 260 -6.93 -23.57 2.13
CA ASP A 260 -7.77 -22.51 1.54
C ASP A 260 -7.05 -21.16 1.52
N LEU A 261 -6.13 -21.06 0.56
CA LEU A 261 -5.36 -19.85 0.25
C LEU A 261 -6.29 -18.64 0.00
N THR A 262 -7.42 -18.88 -0.65
CA THR A 262 -8.35 -17.83 -1.07
C THR A 262 -9.04 -17.25 0.16
N LEU A 263 -9.56 -18.11 1.04
CA LEU A 263 -10.20 -17.68 2.28
C LEU A 263 -9.22 -16.98 3.22
N ASN A 264 -7.99 -17.49 3.35
CA ASN A 264 -6.97 -16.85 4.17
C ASN A 264 -6.61 -15.46 3.64
N LEU A 265 -6.44 -15.31 2.31
CA LEU A 265 -6.17 -14.01 1.68
C LEU A 265 -7.33 -13.04 1.92
N LEU A 266 -8.57 -13.49 1.73
CA LEU A 266 -9.76 -12.67 1.99
C LEU A 266 -9.82 -12.20 3.45
N ASN A 267 -9.60 -13.11 4.41
CA ASN A 267 -9.60 -12.77 5.83
C ASN A 267 -8.49 -11.78 6.21
N MET A 268 -7.30 -11.90 5.60
CA MET A 268 -6.22 -10.93 5.79
C MET A 268 -6.57 -9.54 5.24
N LEU A 269 -7.21 -9.48 4.07
CA LEU A 269 -7.69 -8.21 3.50
C LEU A 269 -8.77 -7.58 4.40
N ASN A 270 -9.73 -8.37 4.88
CA ASN A 270 -10.75 -7.91 5.82
C ASN A 270 -10.10 -7.34 7.09
N TRP A 271 -9.15 -8.06 7.69
CA TRP A 271 -8.43 -7.59 8.86
C TRP A 271 -7.65 -6.28 8.62
N LEU A 272 -7.05 -6.10 7.44
CA LEU A 272 -6.37 -4.84 7.09
C LEU A 272 -7.35 -3.68 6.85
N LEU A 273 -8.54 -3.96 6.32
CA LEU A 273 -9.57 -2.97 6.05
C LEU A 273 -10.36 -2.55 7.29
N GLU A 274 -10.43 -3.43 8.31
CA GLU A 274 -11.05 -3.14 9.61
C GLU A 274 -10.47 -1.86 10.22
N GLU A 275 -11.29 -0.81 10.29
CA GLU A 275 -10.95 0.41 10.99
C GLU A 275 -10.90 0.12 12.50
N GLU A 276 -9.69 0.19 13.08
CA GLU A 276 -9.60 0.39 14.52
C GLU A 276 -10.25 1.74 14.80
N LYS A 277 -11.31 1.75 15.64
CA LYS A 277 -11.81 3.01 16.18
C LYS A 277 -10.60 3.69 16.84
N PRO A 278 -10.12 4.84 16.32
CA PRO A 278 -8.97 5.48 16.92
C PRO A 278 -9.31 5.71 18.40
N ALA A 279 -8.36 5.40 19.29
CA ALA A 279 -8.50 5.92 20.63
C ALA A 279 -8.69 7.44 20.47
N LYS A 280 -9.61 8.07 21.21
CA LYS A 280 -9.86 9.52 21.12
C LYS A 280 -8.57 10.37 21.21
N LEU A 281 -7.51 9.78 21.77
CA LEU A 281 -6.15 10.29 21.86
C LEU A 281 -5.45 10.42 20.51
N ASP A 282 -5.55 9.40 19.65
CA ASP A 282 -4.89 9.33 18.35
C ASP A 282 -5.57 10.27 17.35
N GLU A 283 -6.91 10.34 17.38
CA GLU A 283 -7.70 11.33 16.64
C GLU A 283 -7.29 12.76 16.98
N LEU A 284 -7.14 13.04 18.28
CA LEU A 284 -6.70 14.35 18.74
C LEU A 284 -5.25 14.63 18.33
N TYR A 285 -4.36 13.62 18.44
CA TYR A 285 -2.97 13.78 18.03
C TYR A 285 -2.85 14.07 16.53
N ASP A 286 -3.59 13.36 15.68
CA ASP A 286 -3.58 13.57 14.24
C ASP A 286 -4.11 14.95 13.83
N ASP A 287 -5.19 15.40 14.47
CA ASP A 287 -5.70 16.76 14.24
C ASP A 287 -4.69 17.82 14.71
N LEU A 288 -3.96 17.56 15.81
CA LEU A 288 -3.02 18.53 16.39
C LEU A 288 -1.62 18.50 15.77
N LYS A 289 -1.15 17.36 15.23
CA LYS A 289 0.22 17.21 14.71
C LYS A 289 0.49 18.12 13.51
N LEU A 290 -0.55 18.44 12.74
CA LEU A 290 -0.51 19.37 11.62
C LEU A 290 -0.07 20.77 12.07
N PHE A 291 -0.38 21.18 13.30
CA PHE A 291 0.03 22.48 13.83
C PHE A 291 1.47 22.51 14.33
N LYS A 292 2.14 21.36 14.48
CA LYS A 292 3.54 21.29 14.97
C LYS A 292 4.52 21.99 14.01
N SER A 293 4.22 21.99 12.72
CA SER A 293 5.00 22.68 11.69
C SER A 293 4.55 24.13 11.46
N MET A 294 3.41 24.53 12.04
CA MET A 294 2.87 25.88 11.90
C MET A 294 3.38 26.74 13.06
N GLY A 295 4.03 27.87 12.75
CA GLY A 295 4.50 28.81 13.78
C GLY A 295 3.37 29.56 14.52
N PHE A 296 2.11 29.25 14.23
CA PHE A 296 0.89 29.81 14.82
C PHE A 296 -0.31 28.93 14.46
N ALA A 297 -1.25 28.72 15.39
CA ALA A 297 -2.50 28.00 15.14
C ALA A 297 -3.63 28.65 15.94
N GLY A 298 -4.58 29.29 15.26
CA GLY A 298 -5.65 30.03 15.94
C GLY A 298 -6.59 29.13 16.76
N ASP A 299 -7.09 29.67 17.88
CA ASP A 299 -7.92 28.97 18.87
C ASP A 299 -9.07 28.12 18.29
N ARG A 300 -9.74 28.61 17.23
CA ARG A 300 -10.84 27.88 16.59
C ARG A 300 -10.44 26.51 16.03
N TYR A 301 -9.21 26.38 15.56
CA TYR A 301 -8.70 25.10 15.04
C TYR A 301 -8.49 24.10 16.17
N LEU A 302 -7.92 24.58 17.28
CA LEU A 302 -7.72 23.79 18.49
C LEU A 302 -9.08 23.37 19.08
N GLU A 303 -10.00 24.31 19.29
CA GLU A 303 -11.34 24.03 19.81
C GLU A 303 -12.08 22.97 18.98
N THR A 304 -11.93 23.01 17.66
CA THR A 304 -12.53 22.02 16.76
C THR A 304 -11.93 20.63 16.96
N ALA A 305 -10.60 20.52 17.03
CA ALA A 305 -9.89 19.27 17.28
C ALA A 305 -10.27 18.66 18.64
N PHE A 306 -10.25 19.47 19.71
CA PHE A 306 -10.63 19.03 21.05
C PHE A 306 -12.11 18.62 21.12
N ARG A 307 -13.00 19.37 20.46
CA ARG A 307 -14.44 19.05 20.43
C ARG A 307 -14.72 17.73 19.74
N LYS A 308 -14.04 17.39 18.65
CA LYS A 308 -14.13 16.07 18.01
C LYS A 308 -13.73 14.95 18.96
N ALA A 309 -12.68 15.16 19.76
CA ALA A 309 -12.24 14.22 20.80
C ALA A 309 -13.14 14.19 22.05
N GLY A 310 -14.23 14.96 22.09
CA GLY A 310 -15.15 15.03 23.24
C GLY A 310 -14.64 15.90 24.40
N LEU A 311 -13.76 16.85 24.12
CA LEU A 311 -13.19 17.80 25.05
C LEU A 311 -13.62 19.25 24.72
N ARG A 312 -13.75 20.09 25.73
CA ARG A 312 -13.99 21.53 25.59
C ARG A 312 -12.81 22.29 26.20
N ILE A 313 -12.47 23.44 25.61
CA ILE A 313 -11.58 24.44 26.22
C ILE A 313 -12.45 25.59 26.68
N GLU A 314 -12.36 25.95 27.96
CA GLU A 314 -12.94 27.19 28.49
C GLU A 314 -11.88 27.92 29.31
N MET A 315 -11.58 29.17 28.94
CA MET A 315 -10.59 30.02 29.63
C MET A 315 -9.22 29.33 29.82
N GLY A 316 -8.75 28.59 28.81
CA GLY A 316 -7.49 27.84 28.87
C GLY A 316 -7.55 26.55 29.69
N VAL A 317 -8.74 26.15 30.17
CA VAL A 317 -8.94 24.91 30.94
C VAL A 317 -9.65 23.87 30.09
N LEU A 318 -9.06 22.68 30.01
CA LEU A 318 -9.58 21.54 29.25
C LEU A 318 -10.54 20.70 30.13
N SER A 319 -11.76 20.43 29.65
CA SER A 319 -12.76 19.61 30.37
C SER A 319 -13.57 18.72 29.42
N GLU A 320 -14.04 17.55 29.90
CA GLU A 320 -14.87 16.63 29.09
C GLU A 320 -16.32 17.13 28.97
N PHE A 321 -16.96 16.87 27.83
CA PHE A 321 -18.42 16.92 27.73
C PHE A 321 -18.97 15.82 28.64
N THR A 322 -19.66 16.20 29.71
CA THR A 322 -20.12 15.29 30.77
C THR A 322 -21.04 14.19 30.23
N SER A 323 -20.49 13.04 29.90
CA SER A 323 -21.02 11.69 30.15
C SER A 323 -20.18 10.65 29.41
N ILE A 324 -19.39 9.85 30.15
CA ILE A 324 -19.29 8.38 30.08
C ILE A 324 -18.12 7.98 31.01
N ARG A 325 -18.43 7.12 31.98
CA ARG A 325 -17.44 6.53 32.89
C ARG A 325 -16.60 5.51 32.12
N GLU A 326 -15.49 5.93 31.51
CA GLU A 326 -14.44 5.01 31.09
C GLU A 326 -13.08 5.53 31.58
N HIS A 327 -12.39 4.67 32.32
CA HIS A 327 -11.02 4.77 32.85
C HIS A 327 -10.54 6.17 33.33
N LYS A 328 -10.82 6.47 34.61
CA LYS A 328 -10.38 7.69 35.34
C LYS A 328 -8.87 8.00 35.30
N GLU A 329 -8.00 7.01 35.08
CA GLU A 329 -6.55 7.23 35.03
C GLU A 329 -6.07 7.64 33.63
N SER A 330 -6.55 6.96 32.58
CA SER A 330 -6.23 7.30 31.19
C SER A 330 -6.69 8.71 30.83
N SER A 331 -7.90 9.11 31.25
CA SER A 331 -8.40 10.48 31.05
C SER A 331 -7.58 11.54 31.80
N LYS A 332 -6.98 11.22 32.95
CA LYS A 332 -6.11 12.16 33.67
C LYS A 332 -4.77 12.36 32.96
N ILE A 333 -4.16 11.27 32.49
CA ILE A 333 -2.93 11.32 31.69
C ILE A 333 -3.20 12.09 30.40
N PHE A 334 -4.32 11.82 29.74
CA PHE A 334 -4.76 12.51 28.53
C PHE A 334 -4.95 14.02 28.75
N ARG A 335 -5.61 14.43 29.84
CA ARG A 335 -5.76 15.85 30.22
C ARG A 335 -4.41 16.52 30.45
N SER A 336 -3.48 15.85 31.11
CA SER A 336 -2.15 16.39 31.40
C SER A 336 -1.36 16.66 30.12
N LEU A 337 -1.33 15.69 29.20
CA LEU A 337 -0.60 15.81 27.94
C LEU A 337 -1.21 16.87 27.01
N ALA A 338 -2.54 16.89 26.91
CA ALA A 338 -3.27 17.90 26.14
C ALA A 338 -3.06 19.32 26.70
N TYR A 339 -3.07 19.47 28.03
CA TYR A 339 -2.80 20.74 28.70
C TYR A 339 -1.36 21.22 28.49
N GLU A 340 -0.36 20.34 28.65
CA GLU A 340 1.04 20.68 28.37
C GLU A 340 1.23 21.19 26.93
N GLN A 341 0.57 20.54 25.96
CA GLN A 341 0.69 20.95 24.57
C GLN A 341 -0.03 22.28 24.30
N CYS A 342 -1.18 22.52 24.91
CA CYS A 342 -1.89 23.79 24.84
C CYS A 342 -1.05 24.95 25.42
N ILE A 343 -0.41 24.73 26.57
CA ILE A 343 0.47 25.71 27.21
C ILE A 343 1.72 25.98 26.37
N ARG A 344 2.34 24.95 25.79
CA ARG A 344 3.50 25.13 24.90
C ARG A 344 3.17 26.00 23.69
N LEU A 345 1.97 25.81 23.11
CA LEU A 345 1.52 26.57 21.95
C LEU A 345 1.10 28.00 22.30
N SER A 346 0.41 28.23 23.43
CA SER A 346 0.05 29.58 23.87
C SER A 346 1.25 30.41 24.32
N LEU A 347 2.26 29.79 24.94
CA LEU A 347 3.53 30.44 25.26
C LEU A 347 4.33 30.81 24.00
N ALA A 348 4.15 30.09 22.89
CA ALA A 348 4.76 30.46 21.61
C ALA A 348 4.10 31.71 21.00
N GLU A 349 2.81 31.95 21.25
CA GLU A 349 2.12 33.19 20.88
C GLU A 349 2.52 34.38 21.76
N SER A 350 2.60 34.20 23.09
CA SER A 350 3.02 35.28 23.99
C SER A 350 4.46 35.73 23.72
N ASN A 351 5.37 34.78 23.45
CA ASN A 351 6.75 35.09 23.09
C ASN A 351 6.89 35.76 21.71
N LYS A 352 5.89 35.67 20.82
CA LYS A 352 5.88 36.45 19.57
C LYS A 352 5.46 37.90 19.83
N ILE A 353 4.43 38.10 20.65
CA ILE A 353 3.94 39.43 21.03
C ILE A 353 5.03 40.20 21.81
N ASP A 354 5.70 39.54 22.76
CA ASP A 354 6.79 40.15 23.53
C ASP A 354 8.03 40.48 22.68
N ASN A 355 8.26 39.77 21.57
CA ASN A 355 9.36 40.08 20.65
C ASN A 355 9.02 41.22 19.69
N GLU A 356 7.76 41.36 19.25
CA GLU A 356 7.29 42.51 18.45
C GLU A 356 7.28 43.81 19.29
N ASP A 357 6.82 43.75 20.55
CA ASP A 357 6.83 44.92 21.46
C ASP A 357 8.26 45.35 21.88
N ASN A 358 9.21 44.41 21.93
CA ASN A 358 10.62 44.71 22.19
C ASN A 358 11.37 45.29 20.96
N GLU A 359 10.96 44.95 19.73
CA GLU A 359 11.49 45.59 18.52
C GLU A 359 10.94 47.01 18.34
N ASP A 360 9.66 47.25 18.63
CA ASP A 360 9.05 48.58 18.55
C ASP A 360 9.55 49.55 19.63
N SER A 361 9.88 49.05 20.82
CA SER A 361 10.50 49.86 21.88
C SER A 361 11.98 50.17 21.60
N LYS A 362 12.74 49.28 20.97
CA LYS A 362 14.11 49.59 20.49
C LYS A 362 14.11 50.61 19.34
N ASN A 363 13.19 50.49 18.38
CA ASN A 363 13.06 51.44 17.26
C ASN A 363 12.61 52.85 17.71
N ASN A 364 11.85 52.96 18.81
CA ASN A 364 11.46 54.26 19.38
C ASN A 364 12.56 54.94 20.21
N ILE A 365 13.54 54.19 20.73
CA ILE A 365 14.71 54.77 21.44
C ILE A 365 15.74 55.31 20.44
N GLU A 366 15.90 54.68 19.27
CA GLU A 366 16.80 55.19 18.21
C GLU A 366 16.24 56.43 17.49
N LYS A 367 14.92 56.57 17.34
CA LYS A 367 14.30 57.77 16.75
C LYS A 367 14.32 59.02 17.64
N LYS A 368 14.55 58.90 18.95
CA LYS A 368 14.69 60.06 19.87
C LYS A 368 16.11 60.62 19.99
N ARG A 369 17.12 59.96 19.40
CA ARG A 369 18.52 60.44 19.41
C ARG A 369 18.97 61.16 18.14
N THR A 370 18.07 61.37 17.19
CA THR A 370 18.38 61.95 15.89
C THR A 370 17.41 63.08 15.52
N HIS A 371 17.39 64.17 16.30
CA HIS A 371 17.12 65.51 15.77
C HIS A 371 17.78 66.59 16.66
N PRO A 372 18.55 67.54 16.07
CA PRO A 372 19.22 68.62 16.78
C PRO A 372 18.27 69.73 17.25
#